data_AF-A0A7Z0EFC5-F1
#
_entry.id   AF-A0A7Z0EFC5-F1
#
_cell.length_a   1.000
_cell.length_b   1.000
_cell.length_c   1.000
_cell.angle_alpha   90.00
_cell.angle_beta   90.00
_cell.angle_gamma   90.00
#
_symmetry.space_group_name_H-M   'P 1'
#
loop_
_entity.id
_entity.type
_entity.pdbx_description
1 polymer ?
#
loop_
_entity_poly.entity_id
_entity_poly.type
_entity_poly.pdbx_seq_one_letter_code
_entity_poly.pdbx_strand_id
1 'polypeptide(L)'
;MSFAKPHKHEHLEHRGNAFTLERGDSNRWVITDLEGVVYGSIVMIERDGADHDPVYNGYLAGQTDFLHFGSDWDGIARALINDFVAEHTPPHILGR
;
A
#
# COMPACT_ATOMS: atom_id res chain seq x y z
N MET A 1 -20.65 0.43 1.35
CA MET A 1 -19.87 -0.81 1.13
C MET A 1 -19.02 -0.96 2.38
N SER A 2 -19.04 -2.10 3.08
CA SER A 2 -18.13 -2.29 4.22
C SER A 2 -16.70 -2.42 3.69
N PHE A 3 -15.79 -1.57 4.17
CA PHE A 3 -14.38 -1.65 3.82
C PHE A 3 -13.76 -2.77 4.65
N ALA A 4 -13.84 -3.99 4.11
CA ALA A 4 -13.34 -5.18 4.79
C ALA A 4 -11.83 -5.06 5.03
N LYS A 5 -11.38 -5.49 6.21
CA LYS A 5 -9.97 -5.57 6.56
C LYS A 5 -9.26 -6.53 5.58
N PRO A 6 -8.04 -6.21 5.09
CA PRO A 6 -7.31 -7.14 4.26
C PRO A 6 -7.05 -8.43 5.03
N HIS A 7 -7.21 -9.56 4.36
CA HIS A 7 -6.89 -10.86 4.92
C HIS A 7 -5.39 -10.96 5.23
N LYS A 8 -4.96 -12.09 5.81
CA LYS A 8 -3.54 -12.31 6.12
C LYS A 8 -2.66 -12.20 4.86
N HIS A 9 -3.20 -12.59 3.71
CA HIS A 9 -2.55 -12.56 2.43
C HIS A 9 -3.60 -12.12 1.40
N GLU A 10 -3.31 -11.05 0.66
CA GLU A 10 -4.19 -10.51 -0.37
C GLU A 10 -3.43 -10.35 -1.67
N HIS A 11 -4.11 -10.65 -2.77
CA HIS A 11 -3.59 -10.42 -4.11
C HIS A 11 -4.16 -9.11 -4.66
N LEU A 12 -3.29 -8.29 -5.24
CA LEU A 12 -3.64 -7.01 -5.82
C LEU A 12 -3.11 -6.94 -7.25
N GLU A 13 -3.98 -6.77 -8.23
CA GLU A 13 -3.58 -6.48 -9.60
C GLU A 13 -3.65 -4.96 -9.85
N HIS A 14 -2.55 -4.38 -10.32
CA HIS A 14 -2.50 -2.95 -10.61
C HIS A 14 -1.56 -2.66 -11.79
N ARG A 15 -2.05 -1.88 -12.76
CA ARG A 15 -1.31 -1.51 -13.99
C ARG A 15 -0.67 -2.68 -14.74
N GLY A 16 -1.33 -3.84 -14.74
CA GLY A 16 -0.84 -5.05 -15.43
C GLY A 16 0.23 -5.83 -14.67
N ASN A 17 0.55 -5.44 -13.43
CA ASN A 17 1.44 -6.16 -12.54
C ASN A 17 0.65 -6.78 -11.38
N ALA A 18 1.16 -7.90 -10.87
CA ALA A 18 0.62 -8.59 -9.72
C ALA A 18 1.44 -8.25 -8.47
N PHE A 19 0.72 -7.89 -7.41
CA PHE A 19 1.26 -7.56 -6.11
C PHE A 19 0.63 -8.45 -5.05
N THR A 20 1.35 -8.58 -3.95
CA THR A 20 0.92 -9.30 -2.76
C THR A 20 0.97 -8.35 -1.58
N LEU A 21 -0.10 -8.34 -0.78
CA LEU A 21 -0.10 -7.74 0.54
C LEU A 21 0.00 -8.86 1.56
N GLU A 22 1.15 -8.98 2.20
CA GLU A 22 1.36 -9.97 3.25
C GLU A 22 1.34 -9.32 4.63
N ARG A 23 0.48 -9.84 5.51
CA ARG A 23 0.40 -9.37 6.89
C ARG A 23 1.58 -9.90 7.70
N GLY A 24 2.45 -9.00 8.11
CA GLY A 24 3.46 -9.23 9.12
C GLY A 24 2.94 -9.02 10.54
N ASP A 25 3.86 -8.78 11.48
CA ASP A 25 3.53 -8.49 12.87
C ASP A 25 2.85 -7.11 13.03
N SER A 26 2.10 -6.93 14.12
CA SER A 26 1.53 -5.62 14.53
C SER A 26 0.53 -4.97 13.56
N ASN A 27 -0.32 -5.75 12.89
CA ASN A 27 -1.33 -5.23 11.94
C ASN A 27 -0.70 -4.41 10.80
N ARG A 28 0.47 -4.83 10.33
CA ARG A 28 1.14 -4.26 9.18
C ARG A 28 1.06 -5.22 7.99
N TRP A 29 0.70 -4.70 6.83
CA TRP A 29 0.74 -5.41 5.55
C TRP A 29 1.86 -4.81 4.71
N VAL A 30 2.76 -5.65 4.20
CA VAL A 30 3.84 -5.23 3.30
C VAL A 30 3.41 -5.52 1.87
N ILE A 31 3.61 -4.54 0.99
CA ILE A 31 3.27 -4.64 -0.43
C ILE A 31 4.52 -5.07 -1.19
N THR A 32 4.47 -6.24 -1.82
CA THR A 32 5.57 -6.76 -2.67
C THR A 32 5.08 -7.16 -4.05
N ASP A 33 5.96 -7.12 -5.04
CA ASP A 33 5.71 -7.78 -6.33
C ASP A 33 6.22 -9.24 -6.33
N LEU A 34 6.15 -9.89 -7.49
CA LEU A 34 6.60 -11.27 -7.71
C LEU A 34 8.14 -11.42 -7.59
N GLU A 35 8.90 -10.35 -7.76
CA GLU A 35 10.36 -10.35 -7.63
C GLU A 35 10.81 -10.09 -6.18
N GLY A 36 9.86 -9.81 -5.28
CA GLY A 36 10.11 -9.51 -3.87
C GLY A 36 10.50 -8.06 -3.60
N VAL A 37 10.30 -7.16 -4.57
CA VAL A 37 10.53 -5.72 -4.37
C VAL A 37 9.46 -5.18 -3.43
N VAL A 38 9.87 -4.44 -2.40
CA VAL A 38 8.96 -3.82 -1.43
C VAL A 38 8.60 -2.42 -1.92
N TYR A 39 7.31 -2.16 -2.14
CA TYR A 39 6.79 -0.86 -2.58
C TYR A 39 6.37 0.01 -1.40
N GLY A 40 5.98 -0.62 -0.29
CA GLY A 40 5.55 0.08 0.91
C GLY A 40 4.85 -0.85 1.88
N SER A 41 4.16 -0.25 2.84
CA SER A 41 3.37 -0.99 3.81
C SER A 41 2.17 -0.21 4.29
N ILE A 42 1.12 -0.93 4.66
CA ILE A 42 -0.11 -0.40 5.25
C ILE A 42 -0.16 -0.85 6.70
N VAL A 43 -0.41 0.06 7.64
CA VAL A 43 -0.55 -0.24 9.06
C VAL A 43 -1.96 0.14 9.49
N MET A 44 -2.69 -0.80 10.08
CA MET A 44 -3.96 -0.47 10.74
C MET A 44 -3.66 0.25 12.06
N ILE A 45 -4.07 1.50 12.14
CA ILE A 45 -3.87 2.34 13.33
C ILE A 45 -5.10 2.38 14.23
N GLU A 46 -6.29 2.17 13.65
CA GLU A 46 -7.54 2.09 14.40
C GLU A 46 -8.41 0.98 13.82
N ARG A 47 -8.96 0.14 14.70
CA ARG A 47 -9.75 -1.03 14.29
C ARG A 47 -11.20 -0.67 13.95
N ASP A 48 -11.72 0.35 14.62
CA ASP A 48 -13.10 0.80 14.66
C ASP A 48 -13.09 2.35 14.64
N GLY A 49 -12.78 2.92 13.48
CA GLY A 49 -12.77 4.37 13.28
C GLY A 49 -14.17 4.93 13.03
N ALA A 50 -14.25 6.05 12.30
CA ALA A 50 -15.53 6.61 11.88
C ALA A 50 -16.35 5.56 11.12
N ASP A 51 -17.65 5.45 11.44
CA ASP A 51 -18.59 4.48 10.87
C ASP A 51 -18.24 3.00 11.13
N HIS A 52 -17.40 2.70 12.14
CA HIS A 52 -16.92 1.35 12.47
C HIS A 52 -15.99 0.72 11.41
N ASP A 53 -15.47 1.54 10.48
CA ASP A 53 -14.50 1.07 9.51
C ASP A 53 -13.07 1.15 10.07
N PRO A 54 -12.19 0.19 9.73
CA PRO A 54 -10.77 0.29 10.08
C PRO A 54 -10.12 1.50 9.43
N VAL A 55 -9.09 2.04 10.08
CA VAL A 55 -8.29 3.16 9.58
C VAL A 55 -6.85 2.73 9.44
N TYR A 56 -6.25 3.13 8.32
CA TYR A 56 -4.93 2.72 7.90
C TYR A 56 -4.03 3.91 7.58
N ASN A 57 -2.74 3.74 7.88
CA ASN A 57 -1.66 4.57 7.36
C ASN A 57 -0.88 3.79 6.30
N GLY A 58 -0.58 4.43 5.18
CA GLY A 58 0.31 3.93 4.13
C GLY A 58 1.69 4.57 4.24
N TYR A 59 2.74 3.75 4.21
CA TYR A 59 4.14 4.16 4.28
C TYR A 59 4.85 3.69 3.02
N LEU A 60 5.56 4.60 2.35
CA LEU A 60 6.39 4.22 1.20
C LEU A 60 7.62 3.42 1.67
N ALA A 61 8.15 2.56 0.80
CA ALA A 61 9.34 1.78 1.11
C ALA A 61 10.51 2.69 1.53
N GLY A 62 11.13 2.37 2.67
CA GLY A 62 12.24 3.15 3.23
C GLY A 62 11.85 4.43 3.98
N GLN A 63 10.57 4.83 3.96
CA GLN A 63 10.09 6.03 4.66
C GLN A 63 9.47 5.68 6.03
N THR A 64 9.61 6.61 6.98
CA THR A 64 9.05 6.50 8.34
C THR A 64 7.74 7.27 8.52
N ASP A 65 7.54 8.32 7.72
CA ASP A 65 6.31 9.12 7.73
C ASP A 65 5.24 8.45 6.88
N PHE A 66 3.98 8.57 7.30
CA PHE A 66 2.87 8.09 6.49
C PHE A 66 2.60 9.07 5.35
N LEU A 67 2.36 8.53 4.16
CA LEU A 67 2.08 9.29 2.95
C LEU A 67 0.58 9.30 2.60
N HIS A 68 -0.13 8.22 2.95
CA HIS A 68 -1.56 8.03 2.70
C HIS A 68 -2.29 7.63 3.98
N PHE A 69 -3.55 8.01 4.10
CA PHE A 69 -4.39 7.73 5.27
C PHE A 69 -5.86 7.54 4.85
N GLY A 70 -6.55 6.60 5.49
CA GLY A 70 -7.99 6.40 5.30
C GLY A 70 -8.46 4.99 5.62
N SER A 71 -9.73 4.71 5.33
CA SER A 71 -10.35 3.39 5.52
C SER A 71 -10.25 2.47 4.30
N ASP A 72 -9.91 3.02 3.13
CA ASP A 72 -9.75 2.27 1.89
C ASP A 72 -8.30 1.78 1.72
N TRP A 73 -8.01 0.60 2.26
CA TRP A 73 -6.67 0.02 2.18
C TRP A 73 -6.23 -0.30 0.74
N ASP A 74 -7.15 -0.66 -0.17
CA ASP A 74 -6.83 -0.98 -1.57
C ASP A 74 -6.38 0.30 -2.30
N GLY A 75 -7.13 1.39 -2.12
CA GLY A 75 -6.75 2.71 -2.65
C GLY A 75 -5.38 3.17 -2.15
N ILE A 76 -5.11 3.02 -0.84
CA ILE A 76 -3.81 3.34 -0.23
C ILE A 76 -2.70 2.47 -0.85
N ALA A 77 -2.92 1.17 -1.03
CA ALA A 77 -1.92 0.26 -1.62
C ALA A 77 -1.53 0.69 -3.03
N ARG A 78 -2.53 0.98 -3.87
CA ARG A 78 -2.33 1.42 -5.26
C ARG A 78 -1.64 2.77 -5.34
N ALA A 79 -1.94 3.68 -4.42
CA ALA A 79 -1.28 4.98 -4.34
C ALA A 79 0.22 4.82 -4.03
N LEU A 80 0.56 4.01 -3.01
CA LEU A 80 1.95 3.69 -2.67
C LEU A 80 2.72 3.06 -3.85
N ILE A 81 2.10 2.14 -4.59
CA ILE A 81 2.72 1.55 -5.78
C ILE A 81 3.00 2.62 -6.83
N ASN A 82 2.05 3.52 -7.10
CA ASN A 82 2.25 4.60 -8.05
C ASN A 82 3.38 5.55 -7.63
N ASP A 83 3.42 5.92 -6.35
CA ASP A 83 4.43 6.83 -5.81
C ASP A 83 5.82 6.20 -5.86
N PHE A 84 5.95 4.93 -5.47
CA PHE A 84 7.22 4.20 -5.57
C PHE A 84 7.73 4.15 -7.01
N VAL A 85 6.85 3.82 -7.96
CA VAL A 85 7.19 3.80 -9.39
C VAL A 85 7.59 5.19 -9.89
N ALA A 86 6.94 6.26 -9.42
CA ALA A 86 7.30 7.63 -9.78
C ALA A 86 8.64 8.07 -9.20
N GLU A 87 9.01 7.61 -8.01
CA GLU A 87 10.32 7.91 -7.39
C GLU A 87 11.47 7.11 -8.03
N HIS A 88 11.21 5.87 -8.46
CA HIS A 88 12.24 4.95 -8.97
C HIS A 88 12.32 4.91 -10.50
N THR A 89 11.28 5.36 -11.19
CA THR A 89 11.35 5.64 -12.63
C THR A 89 11.70 7.11 -12.77
N PRO A 90 12.95 7.48 -13.08
CA PRO A 90 13.29 8.87 -13.32
C PRO A 90 12.32 9.42 -14.38
N PRO A 91 11.79 10.65 -14.22
CA PRO A 91 11.02 11.28 -15.27
C PRO A 91 11.90 11.18 -16.51
N HIS A 92 11.40 10.53 -17.57
CA HIS A 92 12.11 10.39 -18.81
C HIS A 92 12.83 11.71 -19.07
N ILE A 93 14.16 11.67 -19.10
CA ILE A 93 14.93 12.76 -19.67
C ILE A 93 14.38 12.85 -21.09
N LEU A 94 13.45 13.78 -21.30
CA LEU A 94 13.00 14.24 -22.60
C LEU A 94 14.19 14.97 -23.20
N GLY A 95 15.17 14.19 -23.62
CA GLY A 95 16.32 14.60 -24.38
C GLY A 95 16.09 14.18 -25.82
N ARG A 96 15.48 15.07 -26.59
CA ARG A 96 15.99 15.58 -27.88
C ARG A 96 15.05 16.62 -28.45
#